data_AF-A0AAW3MGG9-F1
#
_entry.id   AF-A0AAW3MGG9-F1
#
_cell.length_a   1.000
_cell.length_b   1.000
_cell.length_c   1.000
_cell.angle_alpha   90.00
_cell.angle_beta   90.00
_cell.angle_gamma   90.00
#
_symmetry.space_group_name_H-M   'P 1'
#
loop_
_entity.id
_entity.type
_entity.pdbx_description
1 polymer ?
#
loop_
_entity_poly.entity_id
_entity_poly.type
_entity_poly.pdbx_seq_one_letter_code
_entity_poly.pdbx_strand_id
1 'polypeptide(L)'
;MPTLKLNLPTIDNTKTADVVRDMNALAEAVDGAAGTAGGLATLDPNGKVPATQLSISAPADATTSVKGVVMLEDSTTSTSVTKAATPKSVKAVADQITGFADEMKILYWMGAV
;
A
#
# COMPACT_ATOMS: atom_id res chain seq x y z
N MET A 1 24.97 -24.84 -6.43
CA MET A 1 24.59 -23.83 -5.41
C MET A 1 23.35 -23.12 -5.92
N PRO A 2 22.29 -22.96 -5.11
CA PRO A 2 21.06 -22.31 -5.57
C PRO A 2 21.30 -20.83 -5.90
N THR A 3 20.42 -20.24 -6.70
CA THR A 3 20.48 -18.81 -7.05
C THR A 3 20.19 -17.92 -5.83
N LEU A 4 20.57 -16.65 -5.87
CA LEU A 4 20.63 -15.82 -4.66
C LEU A 4 19.27 -15.28 -4.21
N LYS A 5 18.37 -14.88 -5.12
CA LYS A 5 17.13 -14.18 -4.77
C LYS A 5 15.93 -15.10 -4.59
N LEU A 6 15.75 -16.04 -5.51
CA LEU A 6 14.63 -16.97 -5.58
C LEU A 6 15.02 -18.38 -5.13
N ASN A 7 16.29 -18.61 -4.77
CA ASN A 7 16.81 -19.90 -4.32
C ASN A 7 16.47 -21.04 -5.30
N LEU A 8 16.61 -20.77 -6.61
CA LEU A 8 16.31 -21.73 -7.66
C LEU A 8 17.39 -22.82 -7.69
N PRO A 9 17.02 -24.10 -7.91
CA PRO A 9 17.98 -25.19 -7.99
C PRO A 9 18.84 -25.07 -9.25
N THR A 10 20.13 -25.39 -9.11
CA THR A 10 21.07 -25.54 -10.23
C THR A 10 21.42 -27.01 -10.40
N ILE A 11 21.71 -27.41 -11.64
CA ILE A 11 22.08 -28.79 -11.98
C ILE A 11 23.61 -28.88 -12.01
N ASP A 12 24.13 -29.99 -11.50
CA ASP A 12 25.55 -30.31 -11.52
C ASP A 12 25.99 -30.94 -12.87
N ASN A 13 27.26 -31.29 -12.97
CA ASN A 13 27.89 -31.89 -14.14
C ASN A 13 27.48 -33.35 -14.41
N THR A 14 26.38 -33.84 -13.83
CA THR A 14 25.85 -35.19 -14.08
C THR A 14 25.09 -35.30 -15.42
N LYS A 15 24.86 -34.19 -16.13
CA LYS A 15 24.23 -34.13 -17.46
C LYS A 15 25.22 -33.65 -18.54
N THR A 16 24.80 -33.72 -19.80
CA THR A 16 25.55 -33.14 -20.93
C THR A 16 25.86 -31.67 -20.69
N ALA A 17 27.08 -31.24 -20.99
CA ALA A 17 27.60 -29.90 -20.64
C ALA A 17 26.70 -28.74 -21.11
N ASP A 18 26.11 -28.84 -22.31
CA ASP A 18 25.21 -27.81 -22.85
C ASP A 18 23.93 -27.66 -22.03
N VAL A 19 23.31 -28.77 -21.63
CA VAL A 19 22.11 -28.76 -20.77
C VAL A 19 22.42 -28.13 -19.43
N VAL A 20 23.56 -28.48 -18.83
CA VAL A 20 24.00 -27.89 -17.56
C VAL A 20 24.20 -26.39 -17.71
N ARG A 21 24.87 -25.96 -18.79
CA ARG A 21 25.12 -24.54 -19.06
C ARG A 21 23.82 -23.77 -19.26
N ASP A 22 22.96 -24.23 -20.16
CA ASP A 22 21.78 -23.50 -20.57
C ASP A 22 20.73 -23.47 -19.45
N MET A 23 20.52 -24.58 -18.73
CA MET A 23 19.59 -24.63 -17.58
C MET A 23 20.05 -23.76 -16.42
N ASN A 24 21.34 -23.78 -16.08
CA ASN A 24 21.86 -22.90 -15.04
C ASN A 24 21.82 -21.43 -15.49
N ALA A 25 22.10 -21.13 -16.76
CA ALA A 25 21.98 -19.78 -17.31
C ALA A 25 20.54 -19.25 -17.25
N LEU A 26 19.54 -20.09 -17.53
CA LEU A 26 18.12 -19.75 -17.38
C LEU A 26 17.76 -19.46 -15.92
N ALA A 27 18.25 -20.28 -14.97
CA ALA A 27 18.01 -20.05 -13.54
C ALA A 27 18.59 -18.70 -13.08
N GLU A 28 19.83 -18.40 -13.45
CA GLU A 28 20.47 -17.12 -13.16
C GLU A 28 19.76 -15.94 -13.85
N ALA A 29 19.26 -16.12 -15.08
CA ALA A 29 18.53 -15.08 -15.79
C ALA A 29 17.19 -14.75 -15.12
N VAL A 30 16.44 -15.77 -14.68
CA VAL A 30 15.17 -15.59 -13.95
C VAL A 30 15.41 -14.96 -12.57
N ASP A 31 16.43 -15.40 -11.85
CA ASP A 31 16.82 -14.80 -10.56
C ASP A 31 17.30 -13.35 -10.71
N GLY A 32 18.06 -13.08 -11.77
CA GLY A 32 18.49 -11.73 -12.15
C GLY A 32 17.31 -10.79 -12.41
N ALA A 33 16.27 -11.28 -13.09
CA ALA A 33 15.04 -10.54 -13.37
C ALA A 33 14.16 -10.34 -12.12
N ALA A 34 14.32 -11.12 -11.06
CA ALA A 34 13.53 -10.98 -9.85
C ALA A 34 13.86 -9.68 -9.10
N GLY A 35 12.82 -8.90 -8.83
CA GLY A 35 12.87 -7.66 -8.04
C GLY A 35 13.58 -6.48 -8.69
N THR A 36 13.81 -6.54 -10.00
CA THR A 36 14.37 -5.43 -10.79
C THR A 36 13.27 -4.72 -11.57
N ALA A 37 13.48 -3.43 -11.90
CA ALA A 37 12.51 -2.65 -12.66
C ALA A 37 12.30 -3.27 -14.06
N GLY A 38 11.04 -3.48 -14.44
CA GLY A 38 10.69 -4.16 -15.70
C GLY A 38 10.90 -5.68 -15.69
N GLY A 39 11.30 -6.25 -14.55
CA GLY A 39 11.49 -7.68 -14.35
C GLY A 39 10.31 -8.38 -13.66
N LEU A 40 10.60 -9.48 -12.98
CA LEU A 40 9.61 -10.27 -12.22
C LEU A 40 9.44 -9.67 -10.82
N ALA A 41 8.19 -9.48 -10.37
CA ALA A 41 7.92 -9.05 -9.01
C ALA A 41 8.24 -10.17 -8.00
N THR A 42 8.79 -9.81 -6.83
CA THR A 42 8.92 -10.76 -5.70
C THR A 42 7.80 -10.52 -4.71
N LEU A 43 7.47 -11.55 -3.91
CA LEU A 43 6.53 -11.42 -2.81
C LEU A 43 7.28 -11.41 -1.47
N ASP A 44 6.82 -10.59 -0.54
CA ASP A 44 7.20 -10.65 0.86
C ASP A 44 6.57 -11.89 1.54
N PRO A 45 6.92 -12.19 2.81
CA PRO A 45 6.35 -13.32 3.54
C PRO A 45 4.83 -13.31 3.67
N ASN A 46 4.17 -12.17 3.43
CA ASN A 46 2.72 -12.01 3.49
C ASN A 46 2.07 -12.12 2.09
N GLY A 47 2.84 -12.48 1.06
CA GLY A 47 2.36 -12.60 -0.31
C GLY A 47 2.08 -11.27 -0.99
N LYS A 48 2.67 -10.16 -0.51
CA LYS A 48 2.54 -8.83 -1.13
C LYS A 48 3.81 -8.46 -1.88
N VAL A 49 3.67 -7.72 -2.98
CA VAL A 49 4.84 -7.12 -3.63
C VAL A 49 5.42 -6.05 -2.70
N PRO A 50 6.71 -6.12 -2.31
CA PRO A 50 7.33 -5.12 -1.46
C PRO A 50 7.20 -3.71 -2.04
N ALA A 51 6.97 -2.72 -1.17
CA ALA A 51 6.85 -1.32 -1.57
C ALA A 51 8.09 -0.77 -2.29
N THR A 52 9.25 -1.40 -2.09
CA THR A 52 10.51 -1.07 -2.78
C THR A 52 10.50 -1.40 -4.27
N GLN A 53 9.65 -2.34 -4.72
CA GLN A 53 9.51 -2.74 -6.13
C GLN A 53 8.36 -2.02 -6.84
N LEU A 54 7.46 -1.48 -6.06
CA LEU A 54 6.38 -0.66 -6.55
C LEU A 54 6.89 0.78 -6.66
N SER A 55 6.44 1.53 -7.66
CA SER A 55 6.80 2.96 -7.84
C SER A 55 6.13 3.88 -6.80
N ILE A 56 6.10 3.46 -5.53
CA ILE A 56 5.62 4.20 -4.36
C ILE A 56 6.78 4.72 -3.52
N SER A 57 7.98 4.88 -4.08
CA SER A 57 9.19 5.42 -3.42
C SER A 57 9.07 6.93 -3.11
N ALA A 58 8.04 7.31 -2.34
CA ALA A 58 7.47 8.64 -2.14
C ALA A 58 6.55 9.06 -3.30
N PRO A 59 5.28 8.57 -3.36
CA PRO A 59 4.28 9.33 -4.09
C PRO A 59 4.32 10.77 -3.57
N ALA A 60 4.37 11.75 -4.47
CA ALA A 60 4.22 13.13 -4.06
C ALA A 60 2.92 13.27 -3.26
N ASP A 61 2.96 14.04 -2.19
CA ASP A 61 1.76 14.32 -1.40
C ASP A 61 0.69 14.93 -2.31
N ALA A 62 -0.56 14.48 -2.15
CA ALA A 62 -1.66 15.08 -2.88
C ALA A 62 -1.82 16.54 -2.46
N THR A 63 -2.04 17.42 -3.43
CA THR A 63 -2.43 18.81 -3.19
C THR A 63 -3.77 19.09 -3.86
N THR A 64 -4.36 20.25 -3.60
CA THR A 64 -5.60 20.66 -4.27
C THR A 64 -5.43 20.89 -5.78
N SER A 65 -4.18 21.08 -6.24
CA SER A 65 -3.86 21.35 -7.65
C SER A 65 -3.17 20.17 -8.35
N VAL A 66 -2.54 19.26 -7.61
CA VAL A 66 -1.72 18.16 -8.13
C VAL A 66 -2.12 16.86 -7.47
N LYS A 67 -2.38 15.83 -8.29
CA LYS A 67 -2.70 14.48 -7.81
C LYS A 67 -1.50 13.86 -7.09
N GLY A 68 -1.78 13.13 -6.01
CA GLY A 68 -0.78 12.45 -5.18
C GLY A 68 -1.43 11.42 -4.26
N VAL A 69 -0.73 11.00 -3.21
CA VAL A 69 -1.24 10.06 -2.19
C VAL A 69 -1.21 10.73 -0.82
N VAL A 70 -2.21 10.46 0.04
CA VAL A 70 -2.25 10.95 1.43
C VAL A 70 -2.69 9.82 2.35
N MET A 71 -2.26 9.88 3.62
CA MET A 71 -2.76 8.96 4.65
C MET A 71 -4.22 9.30 5.02
N LEU A 72 -4.96 8.30 5.46
CA LEU A 72 -6.35 8.46 5.93
C LEU A 72 -6.39 8.61 7.45
N GLU A 73 -7.37 9.37 7.96
CA GLU A 73 -7.61 9.51 9.41
C GLU A 73 -9.10 9.44 9.77
N ASP A 74 -9.39 8.68 10.83
CA ASP A 74 -10.74 8.38 11.33
C ASP A 74 -11.16 9.23 12.56
N SER A 75 -10.29 10.13 13.05
CA SER A 75 -10.60 10.98 14.21
C SER A 75 -11.64 12.06 13.87
N THR A 76 -12.59 12.30 14.76
CA THR A 76 -13.62 13.35 14.63
C THR A 76 -13.19 14.72 15.15
N THR A 77 -12.02 14.80 15.80
CA THR A 77 -11.45 16.04 16.38
C THR A 77 -10.09 16.39 15.77
N SER A 78 -9.74 15.77 14.65
CA SER A 78 -8.45 16.00 13.99
C SER A 78 -8.30 17.43 13.48
N THR A 79 -7.12 18.01 13.69
CA THR A 79 -6.69 19.30 13.10
C THR A 79 -5.72 19.11 11.94
N SER A 80 -5.52 17.86 11.48
CA SER A 80 -4.59 17.56 10.40
C SER A 80 -5.06 18.14 9.07
N VAL A 81 -4.15 18.80 8.36
CA VAL A 81 -4.36 19.34 7.01
C VAL A 81 -3.66 18.52 5.92
N THR A 82 -2.94 17.45 6.31
CA THR A 82 -2.14 16.62 5.41
C THR A 82 -2.70 15.20 5.24
N LYS A 83 -3.74 14.86 6.00
CA LYS A 83 -4.42 13.55 5.93
C LYS A 83 -5.84 13.74 5.45
N ALA A 84 -6.35 12.77 4.71
CA ALA A 84 -7.75 12.78 4.27
C ALA A 84 -8.67 12.19 5.36
N ALA A 85 -9.78 12.87 5.63
CA ALA A 85 -10.84 12.35 6.48
C ALA A 85 -11.55 11.16 5.79
N THR A 86 -11.94 10.16 6.58
CA THR A 86 -12.75 9.05 6.06
C THR A 86 -14.24 9.39 6.04
N PRO A 87 -15.05 8.73 5.20
CA PRO A 87 -16.51 8.86 5.25
C PRO A 87 -17.10 8.54 6.63
N LYS A 88 -16.44 7.66 7.40
CA LYS A 88 -16.83 7.30 8.77
C LYS A 88 -16.72 8.48 9.72
N SER A 89 -15.57 9.17 9.75
CA SER A 89 -15.37 10.30 10.65
C SER A 89 -16.28 11.48 10.29
N VAL A 90 -16.43 11.76 8.99
CA VAL A 90 -17.33 12.81 8.49
C VAL A 90 -18.79 12.53 8.89
N LYS A 91 -19.25 11.28 8.73
CA LYS A 91 -20.60 10.90 9.13
C LYS A 91 -20.81 11.03 10.64
N ALA A 92 -19.85 10.59 11.46
CA ALA A 92 -19.97 10.68 12.91
C ALA A 92 -20.12 12.14 13.39
N VAL A 93 -19.35 13.08 12.83
CA VAL A 93 -19.48 14.51 13.13
C VAL A 93 -20.83 15.05 12.67
N ALA A 94 -21.28 14.66 11.46
CA ALA A 94 -22.60 15.08 10.96
C ALA A 94 -23.74 14.59 11.86
N ASP A 95 -23.72 13.32 12.27
CA ASP A 95 -24.73 12.73 13.14
C ASP A 95 -24.73 13.43 14.52
N GLN A 96 -23.55 13.76 15.08
CA GLN A 96 -23.44 14.55 16.33
C GLN A 96 -24.05 15.95 16.20
N ILE A 97 -23.75 16.68 15.11
CA ILE A 97 -24.31 18.01 14.86
C ILE A 97 -25.83 17.95 14.72
N THR A 98 -26.37 16.95 14.02
CA THR A 98 -27.82 16.79 13.90
C THR A 98 -28.49 16.52 15.24
N GLY A 99 -27.87 15.72 16.11
CA GLY A 99 -28.36 15.50 17.48
C GLY A 99 -28.42 16.78 18.30
N PHE A 100 -27.34 17.57 18.29
CA PHE A 100 -27.32 18.87 18.99
C PHE A 100 -28.36 19.86 18.44
N ALA A 101 -28.57 19.89 17.12
CA ALA A 101 -29.57 20.76 16.52
C ALA A 101 -30.99 20.40 16.97
N ASP A 102 -31.29 19.12 17.13
CA ASP A 102 -32.59 18.68 17.62
C ASP A 102 -32.76 18.94 19.12
N GLU A 103 -31.71 18.77 19.92
CA GLU A 103 -31.70 19.17 21.33
C GLU A 103 -31.93 20.68 21.51
N MET A 104 -31.25 21.52 20.71
CA MET A 104 -31.44 22.98 20.76
C MET A 104 -32.87 23.39 20.39
N LYS A 105 -33.48 22.71 19.41
CA LYS A 105 -34.90 22.93 19.10
C LYS A 105 -35.75 22.58 20.30
N ILE A 106 -35.59 21.39 20.88
CA ILE A 106 -36.36 20.96 22.06
C ILE A 106 -36.24 21.98 23.19
N LEU A 107 -35.03 22.48 23.46
CA LEU A 107 -34.80 23.48 24.51
C LEU A 107 -35.54 24.81 24.26
N TYR A 108 -35.60 25.25 22.99
CA TYR A 108 -36.38 26.41 22.57
C TYR A 108 -37.89 26.21 22.80
N TRP A 109 -38.44 25.05 22.45
CA TRP A 109 -39.86 24.73 22.69
C TRP A 109 -40.18 24.57 24.18
N MET A 110 -39.21 24.15 24.99
CA MET A 110 -39.35 24.01 26.44
C MET A 110 -39.14 25.33 27.21
N GLY A 111 -38.83 26.44 26.53
CA GLY A 111 -38.62 27.75 27.16
C GLY A 111 -37.36 27.85 28.02
N ALA A 112 -36.35 27.02 27.75
CA ALA A 112 -35.10 26.97 28.49
C ALA A 112 -33.96 27.77 27.83
N VAL A 113 -34.27 28.60 26.83
CA VAL A 113 -33.43 29.64 26.23
C VAL A 113 -34.25 30.92 26.08
#